data_AF-A0A562U711-F1
#
_entry.id   AF-A0A562U711-F1
#
_cell.length_a   1.000
_cell.length_b   1.000
_cell.length_c   1.000
_cell.angle_alpha   90.00
_cell.angle_beta   90.00
_cell.angle_gamma   90.00
#
_symmetry.space_group_name_H-M   'P 1'
#
loop_
_entity.id
_entity.type
_entity.pdbx_description
1 polymer ?
#
loop_
_entity_poly.entity_id
_entity_poly.type
_entity_poly.pdbx_seq_one_letter_code
_entity_poly.pdbx_strand_id
1 'polypeptide(L)'
;MSQIREIKCPHCGEWTLWNGDIDDRCLYCDGFLEPKRFSREVEKKIRKEVIKENDYFFIKPEDSEFTRTLKTFLNNLRWLAYYLQIVFFVFITLILLLLSLLPG
;
A
#
# COMPACT_ATOMS: atom_id res chain seq x y z
N MET A 1 -7.35 -13.85 -18.52
CA MET A 1 -6.23 -14.53 -19.19
C MET A 1 -5.31 -13.45 -19.74
N SER A 2 -4.11 -13.30 -19.19
CA SER A 2 -3.13 -12.36 -19.74
C SER A 2 -2.78 -12.81 -21.16
N GLN A 3 -2.80 -11.88 -22.11
CA GLN A 3 -2.31 -12.15 -23.46
C GLN A 3 -0.79 -12.30 -23.39
N ILE A 4 -0.28 -13.46 -23.79
CA ILE A 4 1.14 -13.73 -23.95
C ILE A 4 1.66 -12.84 -25.08
N ARG A 5 2.69 -12.05 -24.81
CA ARG A 5 3.33 -11.10 -25.74
C ARG A 5 4.81 -11.46 -25.88
N GLU A 6 5.45 -10.90 -26.90
CA GLU A 6 6.90 -11.00 -27.07
C GLU A 6 7.55 -9.68 -26.65
N ILE A 7 8.66 -9.77 -25.92
CA ILE A 7 9.47 -8.62 -25.50
C ILE A 7 10.95 -8.93 -25.72
N LYS A 8 11.72 -7.91 -26.06
CA LYS A 8 13.17 -8.03 -26.16
C LYS A 8 13.81 -7.90 -24.78
N CYS A 9 14.63 -8.89 -24.40
CA CYS A 9 15.30 -8.90 -23.11
C CYS A 9 16.33 -7.75 -23.00
N PRO A 10 16.32 -6.95 -21.92
CA PRO A 10 17.30 -5.88 -21.72
C PRO A 10 18.71 -6.37 -21.34
N HIS A 11 18.86 -7.64 -20.98
CA HIS A 11 20.15 -8.22 -20.56
C HIS A 11 20.89 -8.92 -21.70
N CYS A 12 20.24 -9.85 -22.41
CA CYS A 12 20.87 -10.61 -23.50
C CYS A 12 20.51 -10.12 -24.91
N GLY A 13 19.46 -9.30 -25.06
CA GLY A 13 19.01 -8.80 -26.35
C GLY A 13 18.19 -9.77 -27.19
N GLU A 14 17.91 -10.98 -26.70
CA GLU A 14 17.04 -11.95 -27.37
C GLU A 14 15.55 -11.63 -27.16
N TRP A 15 14.71 -12.01 -28.13
CA TRP A 15 13.26 -11.94 -27.99
C TRP A 15 12.75 -13.12 -27.16
N THR A 16 11.91 -12.86 -26.17
CA THR A 16 11.37 -13.87 -25.26
C THR A 16 9.89 -13.64 -25.01
N LEU A 17 9.20 -14.70 -24.60
CA LEU A 17 7.81 -14.65 -24.19
C LEU A 17 7.69 -13.87 -22.87
N TRP A 18 6.63 -13.07 -22.77
CA TRP A 18 6.30 -12.24 -21.62
C TRP A 18 4.79 -12.31 -21.35
N ASN A 19 4.43 -12.66 -20.11
CA ASN A 19 3.04 -12.77 -19.68
C ASN A 19 2.48 -11.44 -19.16
N GLY A 20 3.30 -10.40 -19.06
CA GLY A 20 2.90 -9.13 -18.48
C GLY A 20 3.18 -9.03 -16.98
N ASP A 21 3.81 -10.06 -16.39
CA ASP A 21 4.14 -10.08 -14.98
C ASP A 21 5.47 -9.35 -14.71
N ILE A 22 5.58 -8.78 -13.52
CA ILE A 22 6.72 -7.95 -13.08
C ILE A 22 7.97 -8.77 -12.74
N ASP A 23 7.77 -10.03 -12.41
CA ASP A 23 8.77 -11.01 -12.03
C ASP A 23 9.10 -11.99 -13.15
N ASP A 24 8.51 -11.79 -14.34
CA ASP A 24 8.83 -12.55 -15.54
C ASP A 24 10.33 -12.44 -15.88
N ARG A 25 10.90 -13.61 -16.18
CA ARG A 25 12.32 -13.77 -16.51
C ARG A 25 12.49 -14.19 -17.96
N CYS A 26 13.63 -13.83 -18.52
CA CYS A 26 14.01 -14.26 -19.86
C CYS A 26 14.27 -15.76 -19.90
N LEU A 27 13.70 -16.45 -20.89
CA LEU A 27 13.90 -17.90 -21.09
C LEU A 27 15.36 -18.29 -21.41
N TYR A 28 16.18 -17.34 -21.87
CA TYR A 28 17.56 -17.59 -22.31
C TYR A 28 18.61 -17.25 -21.26
N CYS A 29 18.44 -16.14 -20.53
CA CYS A 29 19.45 -15.62 -19.61
C CYS A 29 18.95 -15.48 -18.15
N ASP A 30 17.70 -15.85 -17.88
CA ASP A 30 17.04 -15.77 -16.55
C ASP A 30 17.00 -14.36 -15.90
N GLY A 31 17.33 -13.34 -16.69
CA GLY A 31 17.28 -11.94 -16.28
C GLY A 31 15.84 -11.43 -16.26
N PHE A 32 15.54 -10.51 -15.33
CA PHE A 32 14.25 -9.86 -15.26
C PHE A 32 13.95 -9.07 -16.54
N LEU A 33 12.74 -9.21 -17.08
CA LEU A 33 12.32 -8.50 -18.29
C LEU A 33 12.03 -7.03 -18.01
N GLU A 34 11.45 -6.72 -16.84
CA GLU A 34 11.18 -5.35 -16.40
C GLU A 34 11.91 -4.99 -15.08
N PRO A 35 13.26 -4.93 -15.07
CA PRO A 35 14.03 -4.76 -13.84
C PRO A 35 13.69 -3.47 -13.10
N LYS A 36 13.40 -2.37 -13.82
CA LYS A 36 13.01 -1.08 -13.22
C LYS A 36 11.67 -1.15 -12.49
N ARG A 37 10.69 -1.88 -13.04
CA ARG A 37 9.37 -2.02 -12.41
C ARG A 37 9.47 -2.95 -11.21
N PHE A 38 10.17 -4.07 -11.36
CA PHE A 38 10.47 -4.96 -10.25
C PHE A 38 11.13 -4.22 -9.07
N SER A 39 12.22 -3.47 -9.30
CA SER A 39 12.90 -2.72 -8.24
C SER A 39 11.98 -1.71 -7.55
N ARG A 40 11.14 -0.98 -8.30
CA ARG A 40 10.16 -0.04 -7.72
C ARG A 40 9.12 -0.75 -6.88
N GLU A 41 8.65 -1.91 -7.31
CA GLU A 41 7.68 -2.68 -6.54
C GLU A 41 8.27 -3.27 -5.27
N VAL A 42 9.49 -3.81 -5.36
CA VAL A 42 10.25 -4.28 -4.20
C VAL A 42 10.49 -3.13 -3.22
N GLU A 43 10.94 -1.96 -3.69
CA GLU A 43 11.12 -0.79 -2.83
C GLU A 43 9.81 -0.35 -2.16
N LYS A 44 8.68 -0.37 -2.90
CA LYS A 44 7.36 -0.08 -2.34
C LYS A 44 6.96 -1.10 -1.27
N LYS A 45 7.24 -2.39 -1.47
CA LYS A 45 6.96 -3.44 -0.49
C LYS A 45 7.79 -3.26 0.77
N ILE A 46 9.10 -3.10 0.63
CA ILE A 46 10.03 -2.84 1.75
C ILE A 46 9.61 -1.58 2.51
N ARG A 47 9.31 -0.48 1.81
CA ARG A 47 8.85 0.76 2.44
C ARG A 47 7.56 0.57 3.24
N LYS A 48 6.59 -0.18 2.70
CA LYS A 48 5.34 -0.50 3.40
C LYS A 48 5.60 -1.32 4.66
N GLU A 49 6.49 -2.30 4.60
CA GLU A 49 6.88 -3.13 5.75
C GLU A 49 7.58 -2.30 6.82
N VAL A 50 8.56 -1.47 6.45
CA VAL A 50 9.27 -0.57 7.37
C VAL A 50 8.31 0.44 8.02
N ILE A 51 7.38 1.03 7.26
CA ILE A 51 6.36 1.93 7.82
C ILE A 51 5.47 1.18 8.81
N LYS A 52 5.08 -0.05 8.47
CA LYS A 52 4.24 -0.89 9.33
C LYS A 52 4.96 -1.25 10.63
N GLU A 53 6.23 -1.61 10.57
CA GLU A 53 7.05 -1.93 11.75
C GLU A 53 7.31 -0.72 12.66
N ASN A 54 7.38 0.48 12.08
CA ASN A 54 7.55 1.73 12.81
C ASN A 54 6.24 2.31 13.37
N ASP A 55 5.06 1.76 13.03
CA ASP A 55 3.81 2.19 13.67
C ASP A 55 3.81 1.77 15.15
N TYR A 56 3.59 2.73 16.03
CA TYR A 56 3.63 2.53 17.48
C TYR A 56 2.66 1.44 17.96
N PHE A 57 1.53 1.29 17.27
CA PHE A 57 0.49 0.30 17.60
C PHE A 57 0.59 -0.97 16.76
N PHE A 58 1.67 -1.16 15.99
CA PHE A 58 1.88 -2.40 15.26
C PHE A 58 2.12 -3.58 16.22
N ILE A 59 1.40 -4.66 15.96
CA ILE A 59 1.48 -5.92 16.70
C ILE A 59 2.62 -6.72 16.10
N LYS A 60 3.68 -6.91 16.87
CA LYS A 60 4.81 -7.75 16.49
C LYS A 60 4.52 -9.21 16.86
N PRO A 61 5.06 -10.19 16.12
CA PRO A 61 4.90 -11.60 16.46
C PRO A 61 5.58 -11.97 17.79
N GLU A 62 6.54 -11.17 18.25
CA GLU A 62 7.29 -11.33 19.49
C GLU A 62 6.60 -10.70 20.72
N ASP A 63 5.48 -10.00 20.51
CA ASP A 63 4.74 -9.34 21.60
C ASP A 63 4.05 -10.37 22.51
N SER A 64 4.03 -10.11 23.82
CA SER A 64 3.28 -10.91 24.78
C SER A 64 1.76 -10.79 24.58
N GLU A 65 0.98 -11.77 25.03
CA GLU A 65 -0.48 -11.77 24.84
C GLU A 65 -1.16 -10.52 25.43
N PHE A 66 -0.62 -10.01 26.54
CA PHE A 66 -1.08 -8.77 27.17
C PHE A 66 -0.75 -7.52 26.34
N THR A 67 0.47 -7.39 25.81
CA THR A 67 0.81 -6.22 24.97
C THR A 67 0.05 -6.24 23.65
N ARG A 68 -0.22 -7.43 23.09
CA ARG A 68 -1.05 -7.59 21.89
C ARG A 68 -2.48 -7.09 22.09
N THR A 69 -3.11 -7.47 23.20
CA THR A 69 -4.48 -7.03 23.51
C THR A 69 -4.55 -5.53 23.77
N LEU A 70 -3.59 -4.98 24.53
CA LEU A 70 -3.50 -3.54 24.77
C LEU A 70 -3.30 -2.73 23.48
N LYS A 71 -2.36 -3.13 22.62
CA LYS A 71 -2.12 -2.46 21.33
C LYS A 71 -3.35 -2.52 20.43
N THR A 72 -4.06 -3.65 20.40
CA THR A 72 -5.30 -3.79 19.64
C THR A 72 -6.38 -2.84 20.13
N PHE A 73 -6.57 -2.76 21.45
CA PHE A 73 -7.52 -1.84 22.07
C PHE A 73 -7.19 -0.37 21.76
N LEU A 74 -5.92 0.03 21.94
CA LEU A 74 -5.49 1.40 21.67
C LEU A 74 -5.58 1.77 20.18
N ASN A 75 -5.29 0.82 19.29
CA ASN A 75 -5.46 1.03 17.85
C ASN A 75 -6.94 1.25 17.49
N ASN A 76 -7.85 0.47 18.07
CA ASN A 76 -9.29 0.67 17.88
C ASN A 76 -9.76 2.03 18.43
N LEU A 77 -9.27 2.43 19.60
CA LEU A 77 -9.58 3.73 20.19
C LEU A 77 -9.07 4.89 19.32
N ARG A 78 -7.85 4.77 18.75
CA ARG A 78 -7.27 5.72 17.79
C ARG A 78 -8.19 5.90 16.58
N TRP A 79 -8.64 4.81 15.97
CA TRP A 79 -9.54 4.86 14.82
C TRP A 79 -10.91 5.45 15.18
N LEU A 80 -11.48 5.07 16.32
CA LEU A 80 -12.74 5.64 16.81
C LEU A 80 -12.65 7.16 16.95
N ALA A 81 -11.59 7.65 17.62
CA ALA A 81 -11.37 9.09 17.80
C ALA A 81 -11.18 9.82 16.45
N TYR A 82 -10.42 9.23 15.53
CA TYR A 82 -10.22 9.77 14.19
C TYR A 82 -11.52 9.90 13.39
N TYR A 83 -12.35 8.86 13.36
CA TYR A 83 -13.64 8.91 12.67
C TYR A 83 -14.60 9.91 13.32
N LEU A 84 -14.64 9.98 14.65
CA LEU A 84 -15.44 10.96 15.36
C LEU A 84 -15.00 12.40 15.02
N GLN A 85 -13.70 12.65 14.93
CA GLN A 85 -13.16 13.95 14.50
C GLN A 85 -13.58 14.29 13.06
N ILE A 86 -13.43 13.36 12.11
CA ILE A 86 -13.86 13.59 10.71
C ILE A 86 -15.34 13.93 10.65
N VAL A 87 -16.20 13.14 11.30
CA VAL A 87 -17.64 13.36 11.30
C VAL A 87 -17.96 14.74 11.88
N PHE A 88 -17.31 15.12 12.97
CA PHE A 88 -17.46 16.45 13.56
C PHE A 88 -17.07 17.57 12.60
N PHE A 89 -15.90 17.50 11.95
CA PHE A 89 -15.47 18.52 11.00
C PHE A 89 -16.37 18.61 9.77
N VAL A 90 -16.79 17.46 9.22
CA VAL A 90 -17.73 17.40 8.10
C VAL A 90 -19.07 18.03 8.50
N PHE A 91 -19.58 17.69 9.69
CA PHE A 91 -20.83 18.24 10.20
C PHE A 91 -20.77 19.75 10.37
N ILE A 92 -19.73 20.30 11.00
CA ILE A 92 -19.54 21.75 11.15
C ILE A 92 -19.41 22.43 9.78
N THR A 93 -18.63 21.85 8.86
CA THR A 93 -18.47 22.39 7.51
C THR A 93 -19.81 22.43 6.76
N LEU A 94 -20.63 21.40 6.89
CA LEU A 94 -21.97 21.37 6.31
C LEU A 94 -22.89 22.43 6.92
N ILE A 95 -22.87 22.63 8.24
CA ILE A 95 -23.63 23.69 8.90
C ILE A 95 -23.20 25.06 8.36
N LEU A 96 -21.89 25.34 8.31
CA LEU A 96 -21.38 26.60 7.79
C LEU A 96 -21.78 26.84 6.34
N LEU A 97 -21.74 25.78 5.50
CA LEU A 97 -22.19 25.85 4.13
C LEU A 97 -23.69 26.19 4.06
N LEU A 98 -24.54 25.52 4.84
CA LEU A 98 -25.97 25.81 4.90
C LEU A 98 -26.26 27.25 5.34
N LEU A 99 -25.55 27.74 6.36
CA LEU A 99 -25.68 29.13 6.81
C LEU A 99 -25.24 30.12 5.72
N SER A 100 -24.20 29.80 4.93
CA SER A 100 -23.76 30.65 3.82
C SER A 100 -24.71 30.66 2.63
N LEU A 101 -25.51 29.59 2.46
CA LEU A 101 -26.48 29.45 1.38
C LEU A 101 -27.87 29.99 1.74
N LEU A 102 -28.14 30.26 3.03
CA LEU A 102 -29.35 30.96 3.44
C LEU A 102 -29.26 32.40 2.91
N PRO A 103 -30.15 32.83 2.00
CA PRO A 103 -30.22 34.23 1.61
C PRO A 103 -30.68 35.04 2.82
N GLY A 104 -29.78 35.85 3.36
CA GLY A 104 -30.10 37.00 4.19
C GLY A 104 -30.42 38.21 3.33
#